data_AF-A0A1Z8X0N3-F1
#
_entry.id   AF-A0A1Z8X0N3-F1
#
_cell.length_a   1.000
_cell.length_b   1.000
_cell.length_c   1.000
_cell.angle_alpha   90.00
_cell.angle_beta   90.00
_cell.angle_gamma   90.00
#
_symmetry.space_group_name_H-M   'P 1'
#
loop_
_entity.id
_entity.type
_entity.pdbx_description
1 polymer ?
#
loop_
_entity_poly.entity_id
_entity_poly.type
_entity_poly.pdbx_seq_one_letter_code
_entity_poly.pdbx_strand_id
1 'polypeptide(L)'
;MFLGEFIMNIYNLVLSFILMLSNWLFFSTYFNILTVVTYKSGNFNTKLLIFYNLFGLIIYIFTYGISTIFFEFNSIKNFDLIPFIFINIFIFSIFLFFSIILFLFEKIRYIHLVIIVFFSIVIISFIYPLLLSIAYDKYE
;
A
#
# COMPACT_ATOMS: atom_id res chain seq x y z
N MET A 1 -2.33 30.38 9.92
CA MET A 1 -2.83 29.09 10.45
C MET A 1 -3.66 28.36 9.41
N PHE A 2 -4.83 28.88 8.97
CA PHE A 2 -5.71 28.21 7.98
C PHE A 2 -5.07 27.85 6.62
N LEU A 3 -4.19 28.70 6.07
CA LEU A 3 -3.57 28.44 4.75
C LEU A 3 -2.52 27.32 4.81
N GLY A 4 -1.76 27.23 5.90
CA GLY A 4 -0.72 26.20 6.09
C GLY A 4 -1.33 24.80 6.24
N GLU A 5 -2.35 24.67 7.08
CA GLU A 5 -3.10 23.41 7.26
C GLU A 5 -3.75 22.95 5.96
N PHE A 6 -4.33 23.87 5.18
CA PHE A 6 -4.93 23.54 3.89
C PHE A 6 -3.90 23.02 2.87
N ILE A 7 -2.75 23.69 2.74
CA ILE A 7 -1.66 23.27 1.84
C ILE A 7 -1.13 21.89 2.26
N MET A 8 -1.00 21.67 3.57
CA MET A 8 -0.49 20.41 4.10
C MET A 8 -1.46 19.24 3.88
N ASN A 9 -2.77 19.48 4.01
CA ASN A 9 -3.79 18.47 3.69
C ASN A 9 -3.77 18.08 2.21
N ILE A 10 -3.62 19.06 1.30
CA ILE A 10 -3.44 18.78 -0.13
C ILE A 10 -2.16 17.97 -0.36
N TYR A 11 -1.06 18.37 0.25
CA TYR A 11 0.22 17.66 0.14
C TYR A 11 0.06 16.20 0.59
N ASN A 12 -0.56 15.95 1.73
CA ASN A 12 -0.79 14.61 2.27
C ASN A 12 -1.61 13.75 1.29
N LEU A 13 -2.71 14.29 0.77
CA LEU A 13 -3.57 13.59 -0.17
C LEU A 13 -2.79 13.22 -1.45
N VAL A 14 -2.04 14.18 -2.01
CA VAL A 14 -1.24 13.96 -3.22
C VAL A 14 -0.12 12.94 -2.96
N LEU A 15 0.58 13.05 -1.84
CA LEU A 15 1.66 12.13 -1.47
C LEU A 15 1.12 10.70 -1.28
N SER A 16 0.02 10.55 -0.54
CA SER A 16 -0.66 9.28 -0.34
C SER A 16 -1.05 8.64 -1.66
N PHE A 17 -1.64 9.43 -2.57
CA PHE A 17 -2.04 8.97 -3.89
C PHE A 17 -0.85 8.51 -4.75
N ILE A 18 0.26 9.27 -4.76
CA ILE A 18 1.48 8.90 -5.49
C ILE A 18 2.08 7.60 -4.95
N LEU A 19 2.19 7.47 -3.62
CA LEU A 19 2.74 6.28 -3.00
C LEU A 19 1.84 5.07 -3.21
N MET A 20 0.52 5.25 -3.11
CA MET A 20 -0.47 4.21 -3.40
C MET A 20 -0.31 3.69 -4.83
N LEU A 21 -0.31 4.58 -5.83
CA LEU A 21 -0.16 4.18 -7.23
C LEU A 21 1.19 3.50 -7.49
N SER A 22 2.27 4.03 -6.91
CA SER A 22 3.61 3.46 -7.08
C SER A 22 3.71 2.04 -6.50
N ASN A 23 3.14 1.84 -5.30
CA ASN A 23 3.14 0.55 -4.63
C ASN A 23 2.24 -0.47 -5.36
N TRP A 24 1.07 -0.04 -5.82
CA TRP A 24 0.21 -0.86 -6.68
C TRP A 24 0.87 -1.22 -8.01
N LEU A 25 1.56 -0.28 -8.67
CA LEU A 25 2.29 -0.54 -9.93
C LEU A 25 3.42 -1.55 -9.72
N PHE A 26 4.14 -1.46 -8.60
CA PHE A 26 5.13 -2.47 -8.21
C PHE A 26 4.47 -3.85 -8.10
N PHE A 27 3.39 -3.95 -7.32
CA PHE A 27 2.64 -5.20 -7.18
C PHE A 27 2.17 -5.74 -8.54
N SER A 28 1.54 -4.89 -9.35
CA SER A 28 0.99 -5.24 -10.65
C SER A 28 2.07 -5.79 -11.57
N THR A 29 3.19 -5.06 -11.69
CA THR A 29 4.31 -5.46 -12.54
C THR A 29 4.93 -6.77 -12.06
N TYR A 30 5.18 -6.89 -10.75
CA TYR A 30 5.78 -8.07 -10.15
C TYR A 30 4.89 -9.31 -10.35
N PHE A 31 3.59 -9.19 -10.07
CA PHE A 31 2.61 -10.25 -10.26
C PHE A 31 2.45 -10.65 -11.73
N ASN A 32 2.41 -9.68 -12.65
CA ASN A 32 2.32 -9.94 -14.09
C ASN A 32 3.56 -10.68 -14.61
N ILE A 33 4.77 -10.30 -14.16
CA ILE A 33 6.00 -11.02 -14.51
C ILE A 33 5.96 -12.45 -13.97
N LEU A 34 5.55 -12.63 -12.71
CA LEU A 34 5.46 -13.96 -12.10
C LEU A 34 4.51 -14.87 -12.88
N THR A 35 3.31 -14.39 -13.16
CA THR A 35 2.31 -15.15 -13.93
C THR A 35 2.84 -15.50 -15.33
N VAL A 36 3.44 -14.56 -16.06
CA VAL A 36 4.02 -14.86 -17.37
C VAL A 36 5.14 -15.90 -17.30
N VAL A 37 5.99 -15.86 -16.27
CA VAL A 37 7.10 -16.81 -16.10
C VAL A 37 6.62 -18.19 -15.63
N THR A 38 5.61 -18.25 -14.76
CA THR A 38 5.12 -19.52 -14.18
C THR A 38 4.17 -20.26 -15.12
N TYR A 39 3.36 -19.57 -15.91
CA TYR A 39 2.50 -20.19 -16.91
C TYR A 39 3.32 -20.56 -18.16
N LYS A 40 3.88 -21.78 -18.17
CA LYS A 40 4.43 -22.38 -19.41
C LYS A 40 3.37 -22.36 -20.50
N SER A 41 3.68 -21.66 -21.60
CA SER A 41 2.94 -21.54 -22.87
C SER A 41 1.66 -22.40 -22.97
N GLY A 42 0.49 -21.79 -22.75
CA GLY A 42 -0.79 -22.39 -23.17
C GLY A 42 -2.03 -22.03 -22.37
N ASN A 43 -1.90 -21.70 -21.08
CA ASN A 43 -3.07 -21.52 -20.18
C ASN A 43 -3.10 -20.16 -19.46
N PHE A 44 -2.56 -19.13 -20.11
CA PHE A 44 -2.58 -17.76 -19.57
C PHE A 44 -3.99 -17.17 -19.63
N ASN A 45 -4.60 -16.94 -18.47
CA ASN A 45 -5.94 -16.34 -18.37
C ASN A 45 -5.85 -14.84 -18.10
N THR A 46 -5.80 -14.05 -19.18
CA THR A 46 -5.72 -12.57 -19.10
C THR A 46 -6.86 -11.94 -18.29
N LYS A 47 -8.07 -12.52 -18.33
CA LYS A 47 -9.22 -11.98 -17.58
C LYS A 47 -8.98 -12.07 -16.08
N LEU A 48 -8.45 -13.20 -15.63
CA LEU A 48 -8.14 -13.44 -14.22
C LEU A 48 -6.99 -12.53 -13.76
N LEU A 49 -5.99 -12.34 -14.62
CA LEU A 49 -4.89 -11.40 -14.36
C LEU A 49 -5.39 -9.96 -14.17
N ILE A 50 -6.25 -9.48 -15.07
CA ILE A 50 -6.86 -8.15 -14.95
C ILE A 50 -7.66 -8.05 -13.65
N PHE A 51 -8.43 -9.07 -13.31
CA PHE A 51 -9.19 -9.12 -12.07
C PHE A 51 -8.29 -8.96 -10.84
N TYR A 52 -7.19 -9.70 -10.72
CA TYR A 52 -6.28 -9.56 -9.57
C TYR A 52 -5.58 -8.20 -9.52
N ASN A 53 -5.25 -7.61 -10.66
CA ASN A 53 -4.67 -6.27 -10.71
C ASN A 53 -5.66 -5.21 -10.19
N LEU A 54 -6.92 -5.29 -10.63
CA LEU A 54 -7.98 -4.38 -10.17
C LEU A 54 -8.34 -4.63 -8.70
N PHE A 55 -8.42 -5.90 -8.29
CA PHE A 55 -8.68 -6.25 -6.90
C PHE A 55 -7.54 -5.77 -5.99
N GLY A 56 -6.29 -5.95 -6.41
CA GLY A 56 -5.12 -5.36 -5.76
C GLY A 56 -5.24 -3.83 -5.65
N LEU A 57 -5.62 -3.14 -6.73
CA LEU A 57 -5.82 -1.69 -6.71
C LEU A 57 -6.82 -1.26 -5.62
N ILE A 58 -7.94 -1.98 -5.50
CA ILE A 58 -8.96 -1.72 -4.45
C ILE A 58 -8.36 -1.89 -3.05
N ILE A 59 -7.54 -2.94 -2.83
CA ILE A 59 -6.83 -3.16 -1.56
C ILE A 59 -5.87 -2.00 -1.26
N TYR A 60 -5.14 -1.51 -2.27
CA TYR A 60 -4.26 -0.35 -2.11
C TYR A 60 -5.03 0.94 -1.80
N ILE A 61 -6.14 1.21 -2.50
CA ILE A 61 -7.01 2.36 -2.21
C ILE A 61 -7.50 2.30 -0.76
N PHE A 62 -7.95 1.14 -0.31
CA PHE A 62 -8.48 0.97 1.04
C PHE A 62 -7.40 1.16 2.11
N THR A 63 -6.24 0.50 1.94
CA THR A 63 -5.13 0.58 2.91
C THR A 63 -4.53 1.98 3.00
N TYR A 64 -4.32 2.66 1.87
CA TYR A 64 -3.85 4.05 1.86
C TYR A 64 -4.93 5.02 2.33
N GLY A 65 -6.21 4.77 2.05
CA GLY A 65 -7.32 5.57 2.58
C GLY A 65 -7.37 5.53 4.11
N ILE A 66 -7.32 4.34 4.70
CA ILE A 66 -7.22 4.16 6.16
C ILE A 66 -5.97 4.82 6.69
N SER A 67 -4.81 4.58 6.06
CA SER A 67 -3.57 5.21 6.46
C SER A 67 -3.74 6.72 6.47
N THR A 68 -4.23 7.33 5.40
CA THR A 68 -4.38 8.80 5.31
C THR A 68 -5.32 9.34 6.39
N ILE A 69 -6.49 8.73 6.60
CA ILE A 69 -7.49 9.16 7.59
C ILE A 69 -6.95 9.05 9.02
N PHE A 70 -6.26 7.96 9.36
CA PHE A 70 -5.78 7.74 10.72
C PHE A 70 -4.39 8.34 10.98
N PHE A 71 -3.59 8.58 9.93
CA PHE A 71 -2.36 9.37 9.99
C PHE A 71 -2.62 10.88 9.84
N GLU A 72 -3.88 11.33 9.74
CA GLU A 72 -4.19 12.75 9.86
C GLU A 72 -3.69 13.27 11.22
N PHE A 73 -2.50 13.89 11.18
CA PHE A 73 -1.90 14.85 12.10
C PHE A 73 -1.75 14.48 13.57
N ASN A 74 -2.77 13.93 14.21
CA ASN A 74 -2.80 13.77 15.66
C ASN A 74 -1.77 12.76 16.17
N SER A 75 -1.49 11.67 15.46
CA SER A 75 -0.57 10.65 15.99
C SER A 75 0.90 11.05 15.89
N ILE A 76 1.32 11.68 14.79
CA ILE A 76 2.70 12.16 14.62
C ILE A 76 2.95 13.39 15.51
N LYS A 77 1.96 14.29 15.62
CA LYS A 77 2.06 15.49 16.47
C LYS A 77 2.10 15.17 17.97
N ASN A 78 1.37 14.13 18.40
CA ASN A 78 1.31 13.72 19.81
C ASN A 78 2.30 12.60 20.17
N PHE A 79 3.10 12.09 19.22
CA PHE A 79 3.90 10.86 19.41
C PHE A 79 3.08 9.65 19.88
N ASP A 80 1.81 9.55 19.45
CA ASP A 80 0.92 8.45 19.82
C ASP A 80 1.26 7.20 19.00
N LEU A 81 2.23 6.43 19.51
CA LEU A 81 2.73 5.19 18.90
C LEU A 81 1.69 4.06 18.89
N ILE A 82 0.74 4.06 19.82
CA ILE A 82 -0.23 2.97 20.00
C ILE A 82 -1.19 2.87 18.79
N PRO A 83 -1.94 3.93 18.41
CA PRO A 83 -2.78 3.91 17.21
C PRO A 83 -1.98 3.54 15.96
N PHE A 84 -0.78 4.10 15.80
CA PHE A 84 0.12 3.81 14.69
C PHE A 84 0.42 2.30 14.58
N ILE A 85 0.79 1.64 15.68
CA ILE A 85 1.06 0.19 15.68
C ILE A 85 -0.19 -0.60 15.28
N PHE A 86 -1.36 -0.27 15.84
CA PHE A 86 -2.60 -0.98 15.51
C PHE A 86 -3.00 -0.85 14.03
N ILE A 87 -2.86 0.34 13.46
CA ILE A 87 -3.12 0.58 12.02
C ILE A 87 -2.17 -0.26 11.17
N ASN A 88 -0.88 -0.29 11.51
CA ASN A 88 0.11 -1.08 10.77
C ASN A 88 -0.17 -2.59 10.86
N ILE A 89 -0.56 -3.09 12.03
CA ILE A 89 -1.00 -4.49 12.20
C ILE A 89 -2.24 -4.78 11.36
N PHE A 90 -3.20 -3.85 11.32
CA PHE A 90 -4.41 -3.99 10.51
C PHE A 90 -4.09 -4.02 9.01
N ILE A 91 -3.26 -3.10 8.53
CA ILE A 91 -2.81 -3.04 7.13
C ILE A 91 -2.03 -4.31 6.76
N PHE A 92 -1.14 -4.79 7.64
CA PHE A 92 -0.46 -6.07 7.46
C PHE A 92 -1.44 -7.23 7.33
N SER A 93 -2.47 -7.26 8.17
CA SER A 93 -3.50 -8.31 8.13
C SER A 93 -4.28 -8.31 6.81
N ILE A 94 -4.58 -7.12 6.26
CA ILE A 94 -5.21 -6.98 4.94
C ILE A 94 -4.30 -7.55 3.84
N PHE A 95 -3.01 -7.19 3.83
CA PHE A 95 -2.07 -7.69 2.83
C PHE A 95 -1.80 -9.19 2.97
N LEU A 96 -1.79 -9.73 4.18
CA LEU A 96 -1.74 -11.17 4.41
C LEU A 96 -2.97 -11.88 3.84
N PHE A 97 -4.17 -11.35 4.09
CA PHE A 97 -5.41 -11.90 3.55
C PHE A 97 -5.41 -11.87 2.02
N PHE A 98 -5.03 -10.74 1.42
CA PHE A 98 -4.86 -10.61 -0.03
C PHE A 98 -3.85 -11.63 -0.59
N SER A 99 -2.74 -11.83 0.12
CA SER A 99 -1.72 -12.81 -0.25
C SER A 99 -2.21 -14.25 -0.18
N ILE A 100 -3.06 -14.59 0.80
CA ILE A 100 -3.69 -15.91 0.89
C ILE A 100 -4.60 -16.15 -0.32
N ILE A 101 -5.37 -15.15 -0.75
CA ILE A 101 -6.19 -15.25 -1.97
C ILE A 101 -5.29 -15.56 -3.17
N LEU A 102 -4.20 -14.80 -3.35
CA LEU A 102 -3.25 -15.04 -4.44
C LEU A 102 -2.60 -16.43 -4.35
N PHE A 103 -2.27 -16.90 -3.15
CA PHE A 103 -1.74 -18.25 -2.94
C PHE A 103 -2.73 -19.33 -3.39
N LEU A 104 -3.98 -19.24 -2.96
CA LEU A 104 -5.00 -20.27 -3.20
C LEU A 104 -5.38 -20.37 -4.68
N PHE A 105 -5.53 -19.24 -5.36
CA PHE A 105 -6.04 -19.21 -6.73
C PHE A 105 -4.95 -19.16 -7.79
N GLU A 106 -3.88 -18.39 -7.58
CA GLU A 106 -2.78 -18.24 -8.55
C GLU A 106 -1.59 -19.15 -8.25
N LYS A 107 -1.62 -19.88 -7.13
CA LYS A 107 -0.55 -20.81 -6.71
C LYS A 107 0.83 -20.14 -6.68
N ILE A 108 0.86 -18.83 -6.40
CA ILE A 108 2.09 -18.08 -6.23
C ILE A 108 2.86 -18.68 -5.05
N ARG A 109 4.17 -18.88 -5.20
CA ARG A 109 4.99 -19.38 -4.10
C ARG A 109 5.02 -18.37 -2.95
N TYR A 110 5.03 -18.88 -1.72
CA TYR A 110 5.02 -18.07 -0.50
C TYR A 110 6.10 -16.97 -0.47
N ILE A 111 7.29 -17.23 -1.04
CA ILE A 111 8.39 -16.25 -1.03
C ILE A 111 8.05 -14.96 -1.78
N HIS A 112 7.29 -15.06 -2.87
CA HIS A 112 6.86 -13.90 -3.67
C HIS A 112 5.79 -13.10 -2.95
N LEU A 113 4.90 -13.80 -2.23
CA LEU A 113 3.89 -13.15 -1.40
C LEU A 113 4.53 -12.36 -0.27
N VAL A 114 5.54 -12.95 0.40
CA VAL A 114 6.32 -12.25 1.43
C VAL A 114 7.00 -11.01 0.85
N ILE A 115 7.58 -11.08 -0.34
CA ILE A 115 8.20 -9.91 -1.00
C ILE A 115 7.17 -8.80 -1.23
N ILE A 116 5.99 -9.14 -1.77
CA ILE A 116 4.92 -8.17 -2.03
C ILE A 116 4.50 -7.51 -0.71
N VAL A 117 4.12 -8.31 0.30
CA VAL A 117 3.64 -7.79 1.59
C VAL A 117 4.70 -6.93 2.27
N PHE A 118 5.95 -7.40 2.29
CA PHE A 118 7.05 -6.68 2.92
C PHE A 118 7.29 -5.33 2.24
N PHE A 119 7.37 -5.31 0.91
CA PHE A 119 7.57 -4.08 0.16
C PHE A 119 6.43 -3.09 0.42
N SER A 120 5.18 -3.57 0.41
CA SER A 120 4.01 -2.73 0.66
C SER A 120 4.02 -2.10 2.05
N ILE A 121 4.39 -2.88 3.07
CA ILE A 121 4.50 -2.40 4.45
C ILE A 121 5.62 -1.39 4.60
N VAL A 122 6.79 -1.62 4.02
CA VAL A 122 7.90 -0.65 4.11
C VAL A 122 7.46 0.70 3.55
N ILE A 123 6.70 0.72 2.45
CA ILE A 123 6.20 1.98 1.90
C ILE A 123 5.20 2.65 2.83
N ILE A 124 4.17 1.92 3.28
CA ILE A 124 3.05 2.50 4.03
C ILE A 124 3.46 2.85 5.47
N SER A 125 4.23 1.99 6.12
CA SER A 125 4.55 2.09 7.54
C SER A 125 5.80 2.90 7.83
N PHE A 126 6.67 3.11 6.83
CA PHE A 126 7.95 3.80 7.04
C PHE A 126 8.17 4.96 6.08
N ILE A 127 8.16 4.71 4.77
CA ILE A 127 8.44 5.76 3.77
C ILE A 127 7.38 6.86 3.81
N TYR A 128 6.10 6.48 3.88
CA TYR A 128 5.01 7.44 3.89
C TYR A 128 5.06 8.36 5.12
N PRO A 129 5.14 7.86 6.38
CA PRO A 129 5.30 8.70 7.56
C PRO A 129 6.54 9.60 7.52
N LEU A 130 7.66 9.10 7.01
CA LEU A 130 8.91 9.86 6.92
C LEU A 130 8.82 11.02 5.92
N LEU A 131 8.21 10.80 4.76
CA LEU A 131 7.99 11.87 3.79
C LEU A 131 6.97 12.88 4.32
N LEU A 132 5.97 12.41 5.05
CA LEU A 132 5.00 13.27 5.71
C LEU A 132 5.70 14.17 6.73
N SER A 133 6.55 13.62 7.62
CA SER A 133 7.24 14.39 8.66
C SER A 133 8.14 15.48 8.09
N ILE A 134 8.86 15.20 7.00
CA ILE A 134 9.70 16.20 6.31
C ILE A 134 8.86 17.38 5.80
N ALA A 135 7.63 17.11 5.35
CA ALA A 135 6.74 18.18 4.92
C ALA A 135 6.21 19.00 6.11
N TYR A 136 5.95 18.39 7.27
CA TYR A 136 5.50 19.14 8.46
C TYR A 136 6.49 20.22 8.85
N ASP A 137 7.77 19.86 8.98
CA ASP A 137 8.83 20.78 9.35
C ASP A 137 8.96 21.98 8.39
N LYS A 138 8.40 21.88 7.18
CA LYS A 138 8.44 22.91 6.14
C LYS A 138 7.21 23.81 6.13
N TYR A 139 6.06 23.34 6.59
CA TYR A 139 4.76 24.02 6.44
C TYR A 139 4.11 24.44 7.77
N GLU A 140 4.61 23.99 8.93
CA GLU A 140 4.44 24.67 10.23
C GLU A 140 5.42 25.84 10.39
#